data_AF-D7VSA1-F1
#
_entry.id   AF-D7VSA1-F1
#
_cell.length_a   1.000
_cell.length_b   1.000
_cell.length_c   1.000
_cell.angle_alpha   90.00
_cell.angle_beta   90.00
_cell.angle_gamma   90.00
#
_symmetry.space_group_name_H-M   'P 1'
#
loop_
_entity.id
_entity.type
_entity.pdbx_description
1 polymer ?
#
loop_
_entity_poly.entity_id
_entity_poly.type
_entity_poly.pdbx_seq_one_letter_code
_entity_poly.pdbx_strand_id
1 'polypeptide(L)'
;MPLSRSTLVAIMVFLLALPAICHAQNLNASKIHNSNFCDTIPFEYVKNKIIVKLTIENKERRFILDTGAPFLISEQLRAELNLKSKHKIQTTDVTGRSNDIPVVKMPEIQFGNISFSNAQALVYDLSASGLLQCFAVDGLLGSTILKHCIVQIDLEKNG
;
A
#
# COMPACT_ATOMS: atom_id res chain seq x y z
N MET A 1 -22.38 28.07 33.56
CA MET A 1 -22.71 29.26 32.72
C MET A 1 -22.84 28.78 31.28
N PRO A 2 -23.94 29.05 30.57
CA PRO A 2 -24.11 28.60 29.19
C PRO A 2 -23.12 29.32 28.26
N LEU A 3 -22.50 28.59 27.32
CA LEU A 3 -21.64 29.19 26.30
C LEU A 3 -22.46 30.18 25.45
N SER A 4 -21.87 31.33 25.15
CA SER A 4 -22.52 32.34 24.32
C SER A 4 -22.64 31.85 22.87
N ARG A 5 -23.68 32.31 22.15
CA ARG A 5 -23.90 31.97 20.74
C ARG A 5 -22.68 32.29 19.86
N SER A 6 -21.96 33.37 20.14
CA SER A 6 -20.73 33.72 19.41
C SER A 6 -19.59 32.75 19.71
N THR A 7 -19.46 32.27 20.95
CA THR A 7 -18.49 31.22 21.31
C THR A 7 -18.81 29.90 20.60
N LEU A 8 -20.09 29.53 20.50
CA LEU A 8 -20.52 28.31 19.84
C LEU A 8 -20.24 28.35 18.32
N VAL A 9 -20.51 29.50 17.68
CA VAL A 9 -20.22 29.71 16.25
C VAL A 9 -18.70 29.68 15.99
N ALA A 10 -17.89 30.30 16.84
CA ALA A 10 -16.44 30.27 16.70
C ALA A 10 -15.86 28.84 16.80
N ILE A 11 -16.37 28.02 17.74
CA ILE A 11 -15.97 26.62 17.88
C ILE A 11 -16.38 25.81 16.64
N MET A 12 -17.59 26.04 16.11
CA MET A 12 -18.07 25.33 14.93
C MET A 12 -17.29 25.69 13.66
N VAL A 13 -16.89 26.96 13.50
CA VAL A 13 -16.01 27.42 12.39
C VAL A 13 -14.60 26.83 12.52
N PHE A 14 -14.06 26.74 13.74
CA PHE A 14 -12.76 26.12 14.00
C PHE A 14 -12.78 24.60 13.70
N LEU A 15 -13.87 23.91 14.06
CA LEU A 15 -14.05 22.48 13.78
C LEU A 15 -14.20 22.17 12.28
N LEU A 16 -14.82 23.08 11.51
CA LEU A 16 -14.98 22.95 10.05
C LEU A 16 -13.70 23.28 9.27
N ALA A 17 -12.71 23.96 9.88
CA ALA A 17 -11.43 24.29 9.25
C ALA A 17 -10.36 23.18 9.41
N LEU A 18 -10.62 22.14 10.21
CA LEU A 18 -9.69 21.02 10.45
C LEU A 18 -9.46 20.02 9.30
N PRO A 19 -10.31 19.86 8.25
CA PRO A 19 -10.04 18.82 7.25
C PRO A 19 -8.95 19.21 6.22
N ALA A 20 -8.34 20.38 6.32
CA ALA A 20 -7.30 20.83 5.39
C ALA A 20 -5.88 20.24 5.65
N ILE A 21 -5.68 19.48 6.74
CA ILE A 21 -4.36 18.90 7.10
C ILE A 21 -4.29 17.40 6.76
N CYS A 22 -5.27 16.83 6.07
CA CYS A 22 -5.13 15.50 5.48
C CYS A 22 -4.27 15.60 4.20
N HIS A 23 -2.95 15.56 4.34
CA HIS A 23 -2.06 15.28 3.21
C HIS A 23 -2.19 13.79 2.83
N ALA A 24 -3.23 13.46 2.07
CA ALA A 24 -3.28 12.17 1.39
C ALA A 24 -2.12 12.11 0.39
N GLN A 25 -1.21 11.16 0.57
CA GLN A 25 -0.08 10.97 -0.34
C GLN A 25 -0.60 10.57 -1.73
N ASN A 26 -0.30 11.38 -2.75
CA ASN A 26 -0.79 11.14 -4.11
C ASN A 26 0.07 10.06 -4.81
N LEU A 27 -0.11 8.80 -4.40
CA LEU A 27 0.51 7.61 -5.00
C LEU A 27 -0.37 6.98 -6.10
N ASN A 28 -1.33 7.74 -6.63
CA ASN A 28 -2.38 7.24 -7.51
C ASN A 28 -1.98 7.19 -8.99
N ALA A 29 -0.98 6.39 -9.35
CA ALA A 29 -0.46 6.35 -10.73
C ALA A 29 -0.60 5.00 -11.47
N SER A 30 -0.99 3.93 -10.80
CA SER A 30 -1.21 2.62 -11.42
C SER A 30 -2.35 2.64 -12.44
N LYS A 31 -2.22 1.82 -13.48
CA LYS A 31 -3.24 1.56 -14.49
C LYS A 31 -3.43 0.05 -14.66
N ILE A 32 -4.65 -0.39 -14.93
CA ILE A 32 -4.96 -1.76 -15.31
C ILE A 32 -5.17 -1.82 -16.84
N HIS A 33 -4.70 -2.89 -17.48
CA HIS A 33 -4.89 -3.11 -18.92
C HIS A 33 -6.30 -3.59 -19.31
N ASN A 34 -6.96 -4.42 -18.49
CA ASN A 34 -8.30 -4.94 -18.74
C ASN A 34 -9.27 -4.58 -17.60
N SER A 35 -10.42 -3.98 -17.89
CA SER A 35 -11.42 -3.60 -16.87
C SER A 35 -12.41 -4.71 -16.52
N ASN A 36 -12.53 -5.74 -17.37
CA ASN A 36 -13.45 -6.87 -17.18
C ASN A 36 -12.65 -8.09 -16.74
N PHE A 37 -12.42 -8.21 -15.44
CA PHE A 37 -11.76 -9.37 -14.84
C PHE A 37 -12.57 -9.89 -13.65
N CYS A 38 -12.52 -11.19 -13.45
CA CYS A 38 -12.96 -11.88 -12.25
C CYS A 38 -12.02 -13.07 -12.09
N ASP A 39 -11.35 -13.16 -10.94
CA ASP A 39 -10.34 -14.18 -10.71
C ASP A 39 -10.36 -14.62 -9.25
N THR A 40 -10.00 -15.88 -9.02
CA THR A 40 -9.87 -16.46 -7.67
C THR A 40 -8.42 -16.84 -7.47
N ILE A 41 -7.73 -16.08 -6.63
CA ILE A 41 -6.28 -16.21 -6.43
C ILE A 41 -6.04 -16.95 -5.11
N PRO A 42 -5.38 -18.12 -5.12
CA PRO A 42 -5.04 -18.81 -3.88
C PRO A 42 -4.01 -18.01 -3.09
N PHE A 43 -4.08 -18.10 -1.77
CA PHE A 43 -3.16 -17.43 -0.86
C PHE A 43 -2.72 -18.37 0.27
N GLU A 44 -1.57 -18.06 0.87
CA GLU A 44 -1.11 -18.74 2.08
C GLU A 44 -1.59 -17.96 3.31
N TYR A 45 -2.13 -18.65 4.33
CA TYR A 45 -2.47 -18.01 5.61
C TYR A 45 -1.44 -18.38 6.67
N VAL A 46 -0.50 -17.48 6.93
CA VAL A 46 0.66 -17.71 7.80
C VAL A 46 0.64 -16.70 8.93
N LYS A 47 0.71 -17.15 10.20
CA LYS A 47 0.70 -16.30 11.41
C LYS A 47 -0.27 -15.11 11.32
N ASN A 48 -1.51 -15.40 10.94
CA ASN A 48 -2.59 -14.41 10.79
C ASN A 48 -2.30 -13.31 9.76
N LYS A 49 -1.58 -13.66 8.68
CA LYS A 49 -1.34 -12.82 7.51
C LYS A 49 -1.69 -13.61 6.25
N ILE A 50 -2.28 -12.91 5.29
CA ILE A 50 -2.57 -13.43 3.96
C ILE A 50 -1.35 -13.12 3.11
N ILE A 51 -0.71 -14.15 2.58
CA ILE A 51 0.44 -14.04 1.67
C ILE A 51 -0.03 -14.40 0.27
N VAL A 52 0.08 -13.45 -0.64
CA VAL A 52 -0.24 -13.61 -2.07
C VAL A 52 1.02 -13.58 -2.89
N LYS A 53 0.94 -14.09 -4.12
CA LYS A 53 2.03 -14.06 -5.09
C LYS A 53 1.74 -13.05 -6.19
N LEU A 54 2.75 -12.25 -6.51
CA LEU A 54 2.80 -11.39 -7.68
C LEU A 54 3.87 -11.92 -8.63
N THR A 55 3.63 -11.83 -9.93
CA THR A 55 4.66 -12.07 -10.94
C THR A 55 5.24 -10.74 -11.39
N ILE A 56 6.55 -10.57 -11.22
CA ILE A 56 7.31 -9.37 -11.60
C ILE A 56 8.54 -9.83 -12.37
N GLU A 57 8.71 -9.36 -13.62
CA GLU A 57 9.78 -9.82 -14.53
C GLU A 57 9.89 -11.36 -14.63
N ASN A 58 8.74 -12.04 -14.79
CA ASN A 58 8.63 -13.50 -14.87
C ASN A 58 9.08 -14.27 -13.62
N LYS A 59 9.25 -13.61 -12.47
CA LYS A 59 9.53 -14.24 -11.18
C LYS A 59 8.36 -14.07 -10.22
N GLU A 60 7.97 -15.16 -9.56
CA GLU A 60 7.02 -15.10 -8.44
C GLU A 60 7.66 -14.43 -7.23
N ARG A 61 6.91 -13.53 -6.60
CA ARG A 61 7.33 -12.73 -5.45
C ARG A 61 6.21 -12.72 -4.43
N ARG A 62 6.54 -12.84 -3.15
CA ARG A 62 5.55 -13.03 -2.08
C ARG A 62 5.26 -11.69 -1.42
N PHE A 63 3.99 -11.38 -1.21
CA PHE A 63 3.55 -10.11 -0.62
C PHE A 63 2.51 -10.37 0.45
N ILE A 64 2.57 -9.62 1.56
CA ILE A 64 1.45 -9.58 2.50
C ILE A 64 0.34 -8.75 1.86
N LEU A 65 -0.88 -9.27 1.84
CA LEU A 65 -2.07 -8.48 1.47
C LEU A 65 -2.43 -7.55 2.64
N ASP A 66 -2.37 -6.23 2.41
CA ASP A 66 -2.68 -5.22 3.43
C ASP A 66 -3.49 -4.07 2.80
N THR A 67 -4.82 -4.16 2.92
CA THR A 67 -5.74 -3.15 2.36
C THR A 67 -5.57 -1.77 2.99
N GLY A 68 -4.96 -1.66 4.17
CA GLY A 68 -4.71 -0.40 4.88
C GLY A 68 -3.37 0.26 4.52
N ALA A 69 -2.48 -0.44 3.81
CA ALA A 69 -1.17 0.08 3.40
C ALA A 69 -1.16 0.54 1.93
N PRO A 70 -0.21 1.39 1.51
CA PRO A 70 0.12 1.54 0.09
C PRO A 70 0.91 0.32 -0.43
N PHE A 71 1.15 0.27 -1.74
CA PHE A 71 2.05 -0.74 -2.32
C PHE A 71 3.50 -0.48 -1.89
N LEU A 72 4.06 -1.42 -1.13
CA LEU A 72 5.41 -1.35 -0.58
C LEU A 72 6.28 -2.45 -1.20
N ILE A 73 7.54 -2.12 -1.48
CA ILE A 73 8.58 -3.10 -1.78
C ILE A 73 9.76 -2.95 -0.82
N SER A 74 10.47 -4.05 -0.63
CA SER A 74 11.72 -4.08 0.12
C SER A 74 12.86 -3.38 -0.64
N GLU A 75 13.85 -2.91 0.11
CA GLU A 75 15.08 -2.36 -0.46
C GLU A 75 15.85 -3.45 -1.25
N GLN A 76 15.80 -4.71 -0.81
CA GLN A 76 16.39 -5.85 -1.51
C GLN A 76 15.75 -6.04 -2.88
N LEU A 77 14.42 -6.00 -2.95
CA LEU A 77 13.68 -6.12 -4.21
C LEU A 77 13.96 -4.93 -5.14
N ARG A 78 14.04 -3.71 -4.59
CA ARG A 78 14.43 -2.52 -5.35
C ARG A 78 15.81 -2.71 -6.02
N ALA A 79 16.78 -3.21 -5.25
CA ALA A 79 18.14 -3.43 -5.71
C ALA A 79 18.21 -4.56 -6.77
N GLU A 80 17.53 -5.68 -6.55
CA GLU A 80 17.49 -6.81 -7.50
C GLU A 80 16.94 -6.36 -8.87
N LEU A 81 15.88 -5.56 -8.86
CA LEU A 81 15.24 -5.02 -10.07
C LEU A 81 15.95 -3.75 -10.62
N ASN A 82 17.05 -3.31 -10.01
CA ASN A 82 17.79 -2.09 -10.39
C ASN A 82 16.90 -0.83 -10.53
N LEU A 83 15.91 -0.68 -9.63
CA LEU A 83 14.93 0.40 -9.74
C LEU A 83 15.49 1.72 -9.23
N LYS A 84 15.41 2.73 -10.10
CA LYS A 84 15.79 4.12 -9.79
C LYS A 84 14.64 4.85 -9.12
N SER A 85 14.94 5.56 -8.03
CA SER A 85 13.99 6.45 -7.37
C SER A 85 13.56 7.57 -8.32
N LYS A 86 12.25 7.75 -8.50
CA LYS A 86 11.69 8.86 -9.26
C LYS A 86 11.70 10.15 -8.46
N HIS A 87 11.29 10.05 -7.19
CA HIS A 87 11.23 11.13 -6.21
C HIS A 87 11.18 10.52 -4.81
N LYS A 88 11.22 11.36 -3.79
CA LYS A 88 11.03 10.98 -2.39
C LYS A 88 9.75 11.62 -1.87
N ILE A 89 9.00 10.89 -1.06
CA ILE A 89 7.85 11.45 -0.34
C ILE A 89 8.26 11.57 1.12
N GLN A 90 8.08 12.76 1.70
CA GLN A 90 8.17 12.93 3.15
C GLN A 90 6.98 12.22 3.78
N THR A 91 7.27 11.26 4.66
CA THR A 91 6.25 10.63 5.47
C THR A 91 6.53 10.96 6.93
N THR A 92 5.59 11.61 7.59
CA THR A 92 5.61 11.77 9.03
C THR A 92 5.03 10.51 9.63
N ASP A 93 5.87 9.71 10.28
CA ASP A 93 5.36 8.55 11.01
C ASP A 93 4.55 8.96 12.25
N VAL A 94 3.91 7.98 12.90
CA VAL A 94 3.12 8.21 14.13
C VAL A 94 3.95 8.76 15.30
N THR A 95 5.28 8.75 15.19
CA THR A 95 6.22 9.30 16.17
C THR A 95 6.76 10.68 15.79
N GLY A 96 6.29 11.27 14.70
CA GLY A 96 6.67 12.61 14.25
C GLY A 96 7.99 12.69 13.47
N ARG A 97 8.59 11.55 13.08
CA ARG A 97 9.82 11.54 12.28
C ARG A 97 9.46 11.63 10.80
N SER A 98 10.01 12.65 10.14
CA SER A 98 9.94 12.77 8.68
C SER A 98 11.08 11.98 8.07
N ASN A 99 10.74 10.88 7.40
CA ASN A 99 11.68 10.13 6.59
C ASN A 99 11.32 10.31 5.12
N ASP A 100 12.34 10.55 4.29
CA ASP A 100 12.20 10.53 2.84
C ASP A 100 12.06 9.08 2.39
N ILE A 101 10.84 8.65 2.07
CA ILE A 101 10.60 7.33 1.51
C ILE A 101 10.77 7.40 0.00
N PRO A 102 11.71 6.65 -0.60
CA PRO A 102 11.87 6.63 -2.05
C PRO A 102 10.63 6.05 -2.73
N VAL A 103 10.22 6.68 -3.83
CA VAL A 103 9.18 6.17 -4.72
C VAL A 103 9.82 5.67 -6.00
N VAL A 104 9.51 4.44 -6.38
CA VAL A 104 10.01 3.83 -7.62
C VAL A 104 8.88 3.52 -8.58
N LYS A 105 9.18 3.55 -9.87
CA LYS A 105 8.29 2.99 -10.89
C LYS A 105 8.57 1.50 -11.01
N MET A 106 7.53 0.70 -10.94
CA MET A 106 7.62 -0.74 -11.10
C MET A 106 7.56 -1.13 -12.57
N PRO A 107 8.21 -2.24 -12.96
CA PRO A 107 7.85 -2.95 -14.18
C PRO A 107 6.40 -3.44 -14.11
N GLU A 108 5.92 -4.10 -15.17
CA GLU A 108 4.59 -4.72 -15.13
C GLU A 108 4.50 -5.72 -13.97
N ILE A 109 3.39 -5.62 -13.24
CA ILE A 109 3.07 -6.51 -12.12
C ILE A 109 1.85 -7.32 -12.55
N GLN A 110 1.95 -8.63 -12.46
CA GLN A 110 0.83 -9.52 -12.70
C GLN A 110 0.33 -10.11 -11.37
N PHE A 111 -0.98 -10.06 -11.16
CA PHE A 111 -1.66 -10.65 -10.02
C PHE A 111 -2.84 -11.48 -10.53
N GLY A 112 -2.70 -12.81 -10.48
CA GLY A 112 -3.58 -13.71 -11.22
C GLY A 112 -3.58 -13.38 -12.72
N ASN A 113 -4.76 -13.17 -13.28
CA ASN A 113 -4.97 -12.78 -14.68
C ASN A 113 -4.96 -11.26 -14.92
N ILE A 114 -4.60 -10.46 -13.92
CA ILE A 114 -4.64 -8.99 -13.97
C ILE A 114 -3.23 -8.43 -14.12
N SER A 115 -3.01 -7.63 -15.16
CA SER A 115 -1.77 -6.89 -15.37
C SER A 115 -1.90 -5.42 -14.99
N PHE A 116 -1.01 -4.97 -14.12
CA PHE A 116 -0.87 -3.59 -13.67
C PHE A 116 0.37 -2.96 -14.28
N SER A 117 0.17 -1.84 -14.98
CA SER A 117 1.26 -1.04 -15.54
C SER A 117 1.35 0.33 -14.88
N ASN A 118 2.53 0.95 -14.96
CA ASN A 118 2.82 2.24 -14.35
C ASN A 118 2.61 2.30 -12.83
N ALA A 119 2.59 1.14 -12.16
CA ALA A 119 2.56 1.05 -10.71
C ALA A 119 3.73 1.81 -10.09
N GLN A 120 3.46 2.48 -8.97
CA GLN A 120 4.48 3.08 -8.13
C GLN A 120 4.50 2.36 -6.79
N ALA A 121 5.69 2.05 -6.32
CA ALA A 121 5.92 1.45 -5.01
C ALA A 121 6.68 2.42 -4.12
N LEU A 122 6.32 2.46 -2.86
CA LEU A 122 7.19 3.01 -1.83
C LEU A 122 8.23 1.96 -1.46
N VAL A 123 9.47 2.41 -1.28
CA VAL A 123 10.57 1.56 -0.87
C VAL A 123 10.76 1.72 0.63
N TYR A 124 10.52 0.65 1.38
CA TYR A 124 10.67 0.67 2.83
C TYR A 124 11.65 -0.40 3.27
N ASP A 125 12.56 -0.04 4.16
CA ASP A 125 13.40 -1.00 4.85
C ASP A 125 12.61 -1.69 5.96
N LEU A 126 11.75 -2.62 5.55
CA LEU A 126 10.94 -3.43 6.47
C LEU A 126 11.78 -4.54 7.12
N SER A 127 13.10 -4.60 6.84
CA SER A 127 14.00 -5.49 7.58
C SER A 127 14.29 -4.98 8.99
N ALA A 128 14.31 -3.67 9.18
CA ALA A 128 14.47 -3.07 10.51
C ALA A 128 13.31 -3.41 11.47
N SER A 129 12.11 -3.68 10.95
CA SER A 129 10.96 -4.10 11.76
C SER A 129 10.84 -5.62 11.93
N GLY A 130 11.68 -6.40 11.24
CA GLY A 130 11.62 -7.87 11.23
C GLY A 130 10.44 -8.46 10.46
N LEU A 131 9.51 -7.64 9.97
CA LEU A 131 8.25 -8.10 9.38
C LEU A 131 8.51 -8.94 8.13
N LEU A 132 9.32 -8.44 7.19
CA LEU A 132 9.54 -9.18 5.93
C LEU A 132 10.29 -10.48 6.14
N GLN A 133 11.29 -10.52 7.04
CA GLN A 133 12.03 -11.76 7.32
C GLN A 133 11.12 -12.81 7.99
N CYS A 134 10.25 -12.38 8.91
CA CYS A 134 9.35 -13.29 9.62
C CYS A 134 8.39 -14.07 8.70
N PHE A 135 8.09 -13.50 7.53
CA PHE A 135 7.14 -14.03 6.55
C PHE A 135 7.80 -14.42 5.22
N ALA A 136 9.09 -14.11 5.02
CA ALA A 136 9.82 -14.28 3.77
C ALA A 136 9.06 -13.68 2.57
N VAL A 137 8.72 -12.38 2.69
CA VAL A 137 8.01 -11.60 1.67
C VAL A 137 8.84 -10.42 1.17
N ASP A 138 8.54 -9.96 -0.03
CA ASP A 138 9.22 -8.85 -0.72
C ASP A 138 8.53 -7.50 -0.52
N GLY A 139 7.37 -7.47 0.13
CA GLY A 139 6.64 -6.23 0.38
C GLY A 139 5.19 -6.42 0.82
N LEU A 140 4.41 -5.34 0.69
CA LEU A 140 2.96 -5.31 0.97
C LEU A 140 2.19 -5.00 -0.33
N LEU A 141 1.20 -5.83 -0.66
CA LEU A 141 0.21 -5.53 -1.69
C LEU A 141 -0.92 -4.72 -1.07
N GLY A 142 -0.94 -3.42 -1.37
CA GLY A 142 -1.82 -2.47 -0.71
C GLY A 142 -2.79 -1.70 -1.59
N SER A 143 -3.51 -0.78 -0.95
CA SER A 143 -4.58 0.06 -1.48
C SER A 143 -4.24 0.77 -2.79
N THR A 144 -3.00 1.20 -3.01
CA THR A 144 -2.63 1.93 -4.24
C THR A 144 -2.75 1.07 -5.50
N ILE A 145 -2.64 -0.27 -5.37
CA ILE A 145 -2.93 -1.27 -6.41
C ILE A 145 -4.38 -1.75 -6.29
N LEU A 146 -4.80 -2.14 -5.08
CA LEU A 146 -6.09 -2.80 -4.84
C LEU A 146 -7.31 -1.92 -5.09
N LYS A 147 -7.18 -0.58 -5.10
CA LYS A 147 -8.28 0.36 -5.41
C LYS A 147 -8.94 0.13 -6.78
N HIS A 148 -8.27 -0.60 -7.66
CA HIS A 148 -8.79 -0.94 -8.99
C HIS A 148 -9.54 -2.28 -9.00
N CYS A 149 -9.64 -2.96 -7.86
CA CYS A 149 -10.24 -4.27 -7.71
C CYS A 149 -11.38 -4.22 -6.68
N ILE A 150 -12.41 -5.03 -6.88
CA ILE A 150 -13.29 -5.46 -5.78
C ILE A 150 -12.59 -6.67 -5.16
N VAL A 151 -12.23 -6.57 -3.88
CA VAL A 151 -11.50 -7.62 -3.16
C VAL A 151 -12.48 -8.34 -2.24
N GLN A 152 -12.67 -9.64 -2.47
CA GLN A 152 -13.34 -10.54 -1.55
C GLN A 152 -12.29 -11.50 -0.99
N ILE A 153 -12.26 -11.63 0.33
CA ILE A 153 -11.39 -12.57 1.02
C ILE A 153 -12.29 -13.67 1.56
N ASP A 154 -12.12 -14.87 1.02
CA ASP A 154 -12.76 -16.06 1.55
C ASP A 154 -11.72 -16.90 2.29
N LEU A 155 -11.86 -16.95 3.61
CA LEU A 155 -11.08 -17.84 4.46
C LEU A 155 -11.86 -19.14 4.60
N GLU A 156 -11.91 -19.93 3.53
CA GLU A 156 -12.47 -21.27 3.66
C GLU A 156 -11.64 -22.05 4.69
N LYS A 157 -12.27 -22.36 5.82
CA LYS A 157 -11.80 -23.40 6.72
C LYS A 157 -11.97 -24.71 5.96
N ASN A 158 -10.87 -25.24 5.42
CA ASN A 158 -10.79 -26.69 5.32
C ASN A 158 -10.96 -27.22 6.76
N GLY A 159 -12.08 -27.91 6.98
CA GLY A 159 -12.62 -28.29 8.29
C GLY A 159 -11.67 -29.11 9.16
#